data_AF-A0A497PKT9-F1
#
_entry.id   AF-A0A497PKT9-F1
#
_cell.length_a   1.000
_cell.length_b   1.000
_cell.length_c   1.000
_cell.angle_alpha   90.00
_cell.angle_beta   90.00
_cell.angle_gamma   90.00
#
_symmetry.space_group_name_H-M   'P 1'
#
loop_
_entity.id
_entity.type
_entity.pdbx_description
1 polymer ?
#
loop_
_entity_poly.entity_id
_entity_poly.type
_entity_poly.pdbx_seq_one_letter_code
_entity_poly.pdbx_strand_id
1 'polypeptide(L)'
;MPRTSWSRAGHMTRPMLHNPFVPGCHKFFGEGILSTKRIESVIAIPLMLLVIYLAYTSGPSWDSVRGAAAMYSALAFLCVAMTVALNNLGRVEETPAIAVLTGMTTSAFLIFGGSSIVNVLSIAGVAIHTYTEGIFLNLVSMVAAGVLVLIYALLGNRQFGHSTIWNPKRVEVVVAALAIMWSGGFTLLIAVHAVPQDALIVAGRVMGLIAVGSFGLASAIMFSRGNGAGAVDSFRLGVAFAFMAAASAMHTYMLPSPIGLWILSMSCVGIGFVYAVMGIATPYLISIGVGHRRAYVFSLGICLLVALPFASTYILVEQLGFQIIIHVSAAMHAHLVGAFIAAAAAYLMYTRTKTVLAPWHQPTTLLLLFWAVAELFVGLSPLTPLYTDSISVVPYVTGSSVATILLATAYRRTLTPHTGEVELWSAAKYALLVSAFVFLLGLSEFLRVVFLETVGGTFQSALAEAIMLAFSLFSLFALLNLFLGLAAFYGGRLNIDTNIAALLALWVIVVILRAIFPIWTFGWWASEVVLCVGSIVYAVYVLGTHAQEVNSKT
;
A
#
# COMPACT_ATOMS: atom_id res chain seq x y z
N MET A 1 -55.39 12.11 -16.60
CA MET A 1 -54.74 12.02 -15.28
C MET A 1 -54.78 10.58 -14.80
N PRO A 2 -53.67 10.04 -14.27
CA PRO A 2 -53.41 8.61 -14.17
C PRO A 2 -53.58 8.07 -12.75
N ARG A 3 -53.72 6.74 -12.62
CA ARG A 3 -53.28 5.97 -11.45
C ARG A 3 -52.72 4.63 -11.92
N THR A 4 -51.42 4.59 -12.17
CA THR A 4 -50.66 3.33 -12.24
C THR A 4 -49.89 3.18 -10.94
N SER A 5 -50.25 2.13 -10.21
CA SER A 5 -49.69 1.74 -8.93
C SER A 5 -48.26 1.20 -9.12
N TRP A 6 -47.28 1.96 -8.63
CA TRP A 6 -45.96 1.43 -8.33
C TRP A 6 -46.01 0.80 -6.94
N SER A 7 -46.14 -0.51 -6.86
CA SER A 7 -45.93 -1.25 -5.62
C SER A 7 -45.11 -2.49 -5.89
N ARG A 8 -44.07 -2.67 -5.07
CA ARG A 8 -43.05 -3.72 -5.04
C ARG A 8 -41.80 -3.43 -5.88
N ALA A 9 -40.99 -2.53 -5.33
CA ALA A 9 -39.55 -2.66 -5.41
C ALA A 9 -39.17 -4.03 -4.84
N GLY A 10 -39.00 -5.01 -5.73
CA GLY A 10 -38.38 -6.28 -5.39
C GLY A 10 -36.97 -6.00 -4.89
N HIS A 11 -36.60 -6.66 -3.79
CA HIS A 11 -35.23 -6.81 -3.37
C HIS A 11 -34.40 -7.28 -4.57
N MET A 12 -33.68 -6.35 -5.22
CA MET A 12 -32.59 -6.69 -6.10
C MET A 12 -31.51 -7.32 -5.24
N THR A 13 -31.58 -8.64 -5.12
CA THR A 13 -30.40 -9.46 -4.89
C THR A 13 -29.37 -8.99 -5.89
N ARG A 14 -28.31 -8.34 -5.41
CA ARG A 14 -27.13 -8.07 -6.22
C ARG A 14 -26.81 -9.37 -6.96
N PRO A 15 -26.55 -9.35 -8.28
CA PRO A 15 -25.92 -10.49 -8.89
C PRO A 15 -24.59 -10.63 -8.16
N MET A 16 -24.52 -11.58 -7.22
CA MET A 16 -23.24 -12.17 -6.88
C MET A 16 -22.64 -12.55 -8.23
N LEU A 17 -21.36 -12.23 -8.42
CA LEU A 17 -20.56 -12.85 -9.45
C LEU A 17 -20.59 -14.37 -9.15
N HIS A 18 -21.68 -15.03 -9.53
CA HIS A 18 -21.71 -16.45 -9.80
C HIS A 18 -20.85 -16.55 -11.04
N ASN A 19 -19.54 -16.59 -10.80
CA ASN A 19 -18.62 -17.10 -11.79
C ASN A 19 -18.92 -18.60 -11.85
N PRO A 20 -19.57 -19.12 -12.92
CA PRO A 20 -19.85 -20.55 -13.03
C PRO A 20 -18.56 -21.39 -13.10
N PHE A 21 -17.39 -20.75 -13.13
CA PHE A 21 -16.07 -21.36 -13.14
C PHE A 21 -15.40 -21.51 -11.76
N VAL A 22 -16.10 -21.25 -10.65
CA VAL A 22 -15.60 -21.65 -9.31
C VAL A 22 -16.42 -22.85 -8.81
N PRO A 23 -16.15 -24.08 -9.31
CA PRO A 23 -16.75 -25.26 -8.72
C PRO A 23 -16.22 -25.43 -7.29
N GLY A 24 -17.16 -25.55 -6.34
CA GLY A 24 -16.99 -25.90 -4.93
C GLY A 24 -15.57 -25.86 -4.36
N CYS A 25 -15.17 -24.72 -3.81
CA CYS A 25 -13.91 -24.54 -3.09
C CYS A 25 -13.94 -25.15 -1.68
N HIS A 26 -14.42 -26.38 -1.54
CA HIS A 26 -14.35 -27.12 -0.28
C HIS A 26 -13.41 -28.32 -0.45
N LYS A 27 -12.26 -28.23 0.23
CA LYS A 27 -11.20 -29.26 0.39
C LYS A 27 -10.23 -29.44 -0.79
N PHE A 28 -9.30 -28.50 -0.95
CA PHE A 28 -8.07 -28.71 -1.73
C PHE A 28 -6.82 -28.28 -0.95
N PHE A 29 -6.51 -28.97 0.14
CA PHE A 29 -5.15 -28.94 0.70
C PHE A 29 -4.74 -30.38 1.01
N GLY A 30 -4.00 -31.00 0.10
CA GLY A 30 -3.35 -32.29 0.34
C GLY A 30 -2.22 -32.18 1.35
N GLU A 31 -2.06 -33.21 2.17
CA GLU A 31 -1.14 -33.25 3.32
C GLU A 31 0.33 -33.02 2.96
N GLY A 32 0.77 -33.34 1.73
CA GLY A 32 2.14 -33.14 1.26
C GLY A 32 2.58 -31.67 1.06
N ILE A 33 1.62 -30.74 0.91
CA ILE A 33 1.90 -29.29 0.73
C ILE A 33 2.09 -28.59 2.10
N LEU A 34 1.76 -29.27 3.21
CA LEU A 34 1.82 -28.70 4.55
C LEU A 34 3.23 -28.67 5.15
N SER A 35 4.11 -29.60 4.78
CA SER A 35 5.48 -29.65 5.33
C SER A 35 6.37 -28.56 4.71
N THR A 36 6.27 -28.32 3.41
CA THR A 36 7.07 -27.30 2.70
C THR A 36 6.74 -25.88 3.17
N LYS A 37 5.46 -25.55 3.40
CA LYS A 37 5.05 -24.24 3.94
C LYS A 37 5.69 -23.91 5.29
N ARG A 38 5.76 -24.91 6.19
CA ARG A 38 6.36 -24.74 7.53
C ARG A 38 7.87 -24.59 7.41
N ILE A 39 8.52 -25.39 6.57
CA ILE A 39 9.97 -25.30 6.34
C ILE A 39 10.34 -23.93 5.77
N GLU A 40 9.61 -23.42 4.77
CA GLU A 40 9.83 -22.08 4.19
C GLU A 40 9.72 -20.97 5.24
N SER A 41 8.68 -21.01 6.09
CA SER A 41 8.47 -20.03 7.16
C SER A 41 9.51 -20.16 8.27
N VAL A 42 9.95 -21.38 8.61
CA VAL A 42 11.00 -21.59 9.62
C VAL A 42 12.35 -21.11 9.10
N ILE A 43 12.71 -21.38 7.84
CA ILE A 43 13.95 -20.89 7.22
C ILE A 43 13.95 -19.37 7.07
N ALA A 44 12.78 -18.76 6.81
CA ALA A 44 12.66 -17.32 6.72
C ALA A 44 12.92 -16.62 8.07
N ILE A 45 12.67 -17.27 9.23
CA ILE A 45 12.92 -16.65 10.55
C ILE A 45 14.39 -16.26 10.74
N PRO A 46 15.41 -17.14 10.59
CA PRO A 46 16.81 -16.76 10.67
C PRO A 46 17.21 -15.64 9.70
N LEU A 47 16.71 -15.66 8.47
CA LEU A 47 16.98 -14.61 7.49
C LEU A 47 16.39 -13.27 7.94
N MET A 48 15.18 -13.27 8.49
CA MET A 48 14.54 -12.07 9.03
C MET A 48 15.25 -11.57 10.30
N LEU A 49 15.73 -12.47 11.16
CA LEU A 49 16.58 -12.09 12.30
C LEU A 49 17.90 -11.47 11.84
N LEU A 50 18.50 -11.98 10.75
CA LEU A 50 19.67 -11.34 10.12
C LEU A 50 19.32 -9.94 9.61
N VAL A 51 18.15 -9.74 8.99
CA VAL A 51 17.70 -8.40 8.56
C VAL A 51 17.53 -7.46 9.76
N ILE A 52 16.91 -7.92 10.86
CA ILE A 52 16.81 -7.15 12.11
C ILE A 52 18.21 -6.78 12.63
N TYR A 53 19.12 -7.74 12.64
CA TYR A 53 20.50 -7.52 13.09
C TYR A 53 21.21 -6.47 12.22
N LEU A 54 21.09 -6.59 10.88
CA LEU A 54 21.65 -5.62 9.95
C LEU A 54 21.07 -4.22 10.17
N ALA A 55 19.75 -4.11 10.35
CA ALA A 55 19.05 -2.84 10.63
C ALA A 55 19.48 -2.22 11.97
N TYR A 56 19.80 -3.05 12.97
CA TYR A 56 20.35 -2.59 14.24
C TYR A 56 21.79 -2.10 14.11
N THR A 57 22.63 -2.84 13.40
CA THR A 57 24.03 -2.47 13.17
C THR A 57 24.19 -1.28 12.23
N SER A 58 23.15 -0.91 11.47
CA SER A 58 23.18 0.23 10.55
C SER A 58 23.11 1.60 11.24
N GLY A 59 23.23 1.68 12.57
CA GLY A 59 23.47 2.93 13.31
C GLY A 59 22.23 3.79 13.65
N PRO A 60 22.45 4.95 14.31
CA PRO A 60 21.40 5.82 14.86
C PRO A 60 20.68 6.69 13.83
N SER A 61 20.99 6.61 12.54
CA SER A 61 20.33 7.44 11.51
C SER A 61 18.82 7.13 11.34
N TRP A 62 18.32 6.05 11.96
CA TRP A 62 16.90 5.73 12.07
C TRP A 62 16.17 6.68 13.03
N ASP A 63 16.91 7.41 13.86
CA ASP A 63 16.41 8.46 14.75
C ASP A 63 16.22 9.81 14.04
N SER A 64 16.54 9.87 12.75
CA SER A 64 16.19 11.01 11.89
C SER A 64 14.72 10.98 11.48
N VAL A 65 14.16 12.17 11.28
CA VAL A 65 12.79 12.35 10.78
C VAL A 65 12.55 11.63 9.45
N ARG A 66 13.56 11.61 8.56
CA ARG A 66 13.46 10.91 7.26
C ARG A 66 13.52 9.38 7.43
N GLY A 67 14.37 8.88 8.33
CA GLY A 67 14.40 7.46 8.69
C GLY A 67 13.07 6.98 9.27
N ALA A 68 12.48 7.81 10.15
CA ALA A 68 11.15 7.57 10.69
C ALA A 68 10.07 7.55 9.60
N ALA A 69 10.03 8.57 8.72
CA ALA A 69 9.10 8.64 7.60
C ALA A 69 9.22 7.42 6.66
N ALA A 70 10.44 7.01 6.32
CA ALA A 70 10.71 5.84 5.52
C ALA A 70 10.12 4.56 6.14
N MET A 71 10.40 4.33 7.43
CA MET A 71 9.91 3.15 8.15
C MET A 71 8.39 3.15 8.27
N TYR A 72 7.78 4.26 8.71
CA TYR A 72 6.33 4.37 8.81
C TYR A 72 5.63 4.23 7.45
N SER A 73 6.21 4.75 6.37
CA SER A 73 5.71 4.54 5.01
C SER A 73 5.76 3.07 4.58
N ALA A 74 6.85 2.36 4.87
CA ALA A 74 6.96 0.94 4.58
C ALA A 74 5.91 0.11 5.35
N LEU A 75 5.69 0.43 6.63
CA LEU A 75 4.63 -0.21 7.44
C LEU A 75 3.23 0.12 6.93
N ALA A 76 2.98 1.38 6.53
CA ALA A 76 1.72 1.81 5.95
C ALA A 76 1.44 1.04 4.65
N PHE A 77 2.44 0.86 3.79
CA PHE A 77 2.33 0.06 2.56
C PHE A 77 1.93 -1.39 2.86
N LEU A 78 2.62 -2.04 3.82
CA LEU A 78 2.28 -3.42 4.19
C LEU A 78 0.85 -3.51 4.75
N CYS A 79 0.41 -2.51 5.51
CA CYS A 79 -0.99 -2.41 5.95
C CYS A 79 -1.97 -2.25 4.79
N VAL A 80 -1.64 -1.46 3.76
CA VAL A 80 -2.44 -1.40 2.53
C VAL A 80 -2.52 -2.78 1.88
N ALA A 81 -1.40 -3.47 1.69
CA ALA A 81 -1.38 -4.79 1.08
C ALA A 81 -2.26 -5.80 1.85
N MET A 82 -2.17 -5.83 3.18
CA MET A 82 -3.05 -6.65 4.02
C MET A 82 -4.52 -6.26 3.87
N THR A 83 -4.83 -4.96 3.97
CA THR A 83 -6.20 -4.45 3.90
C THR A 83 -6.85 -4.78 2.57
N VAL A 84 -6.11 -4.66 1.46
CA VAL A 84 -6.62 -4.96 0.12
C VAL A 84 -6.85 -6.47 -0.02
N ALA A 85 -5.92 -7.31 0.46
CA ALA A 85 -6.11 -8.75 0.46
C ALA A 85 -7.33 -9.18 1.30
N LEU A 86 -7.52 -8.59 2.49
CA LEU A 86 -8.68 -8.85 3.35
C LEU A 86 -9.98 -8.33 2.76
N ASN A 87 -9.98 -7.16 2.12
CA ASN A 87 -11.14 -6.62 1.44
C ASN A 87 -11.62 -7.52 0.30
N ASN A 88 -10.69 -8.09 -0.46
CA ASN A 88 -11.05 -9.02 -1.51
C ASN A 88 -11.43 -10.41 -0.96
N LEU A 89 -10.78 -10.86 0.11
CA LEU A 89 -11.19 -12.08 0.80
C LEU A 89 -12.60 -11.94 1.40
N GLY A 90 -12.92 -10.80 2.00
CA GLY A 90 -14.23 -10.49 2.58
C GLY A 90 -15.39 -10.48 1.57
N ARG A 91 -15.10 -10.46 0.27
CA ARG A 91 -16.11 -10.62 -0.80
C ARG A 91 -16.43 -12.08 -1.10
N VAL A 92 -15.50 -12.96 -0.77
CA VAL A 92 -15.64 -14.41 -0.96
C VAL A 92 -16.14 -15.04 0.34
N GLU A 93 -15.61 -14.62 1.49
CA GLU A 93 -16.03 -15.02 2.82
C GLU A 93 -16.45 -13.80 3.65
N GLU A 94 -17.75 -13.56 3.75
CA GLU A 94 -18.31 -12.52 4.62
C GLU A 94 -18.35 -13.01 6.08
N THR A 95 -17.27 -12.83 6.84
CA THR A 95 -17.24 -13.10 8.29
C THR A 95 -16.93 -11.85 9.10
N PRO A 96 -17.50 -11.70 10.32
CA PRO A 96 -17.14 -10.59 11.21
C PRO A 96 -15.67 -10.58 11.61
N ALA A 97 -15.03 -11.74 11.68
CA ALA A 97 -13.59 -11.83 11.95
C ALA A 97 -12.80 -11.12 10.84
N ILE A 98 -13.07 -11.45 9.57
CA ILE A 98 -12.41 -10.77 8.44
C ILE A 98 -12.69 -9.26 8.48
N ALA A 99 -13.93 -8.85 8.76
CA ALA A 99 -14.28 -7.42 8.88
C ALA A 99 -13.50 -6.69 9.99
N VAL A 100 -13.37 -7.29 11.17
CA VAL A 100 -12.57 -6.74 12.28
C VAL A 100 -11.11 -6.60 11.86
N LEU A 101 -10.56 -7.63 11.22
CA LEU A 101 -9.17 -7.62 10.78
C LEU A 101 -8.95 -6.58 9.67
N THR A 102 -9.87 -6.44 8.72
CA THR A 102 -9.84 -5.38 7.69
C THR A 102 -9.90 -3.99 8.31
N GLY A 103 -10.80 -3.78 9.27
CA GLY A 103 -10.91 -2.51 10.00
C GLY A 103 -9.62 -2.17 10.75
N MET A 104 -9.01 -3.17 11.40
CA MET A 104 -7.72 -3.05 12.07
C MET A 104 -6.62 -2.64 11.09
N THR A 105 -6.42 -3.38 9.98
CA THR A 105 -5.37 -3.06 9.01
C THR A 105 -5.61 -1.72 8.32
N THR A 106 -6.87 -1.34 8.10
CA THR A 106 -7.24 -0.01 7.57
C THR A 106 -6.85 1.11 8.54
N SER A 107 -7.15 0.94 9.82
CA SER A 107 -6.75 1.91 10.84
C SER A 107 -5.23 1.99 10.99
N ALA A 108 -4.53 0.86 10.97
CA ALA A 108 -3.07 0.81 11.03
C ALA A 108 -2.43 1.50 9.81
N PHE A 109 -2.98 1.28 8.61
CA PHE A 109 -2.58 2.01 7.41
C PHE A 109 -2.68 3.53 7.61
N LEU A 110 -3.82 4.03 8.10
CA LEU A 110 -4.05 5.46 8.28
C LEU A 110 -3.17 6.05 9.40
N ILE A 111 -2.96 5.31 10.49
CA ILE A 111 -2.09 5.72 11.60
C ILE A 111 -0.64 5.82 11.11
N PHE A 112 -0.08 4.77 10.50
CA PHE A 112 1.30 4.80 10.01
C PHE A 112 1.51 5.79 8.85
N GLY A 113 0.53 5.90 7.94
CA GLY A 113 0.56 6.90 6.87
C GLY A 113 0.57 8.32 7.44
N GLY A 114 -0.29 8.59 8.43
CA GLY A 114 -0.31 9.86 9.17
C GLY A 114 1.00 10.14 9.89
N SER A 115 1.56 9.17 10.61
CA SER A 115 2.87 9.30 11.28
C SER A 115 3.98 9.62 10.28
N SER A 116 3.98 9.00 9.09
CA SER A 116 4.96 9.33 8.06
C SER A 116 4.81 10.75 7.54
N ILE A 117 3.58 11.21 7.30
CA ILE A 117 3.30 12.59 6.85
C ILE A 117 3.75 13.61 7.89
N VAL A 118 3.46 13.38 9.18
CA VAL A 118 3.88 14.27 10.26
C VAL A 118 5.41 14.36 10.34
N ASN A 119 6.11 13.24 10.16
CA ASN A 119 7.57 13.26 10.08
C ASN A 119 8.03 14.07 8.85
N VAL A 120 7.49 13.86 7.65
CA VAL A 120 7.83 14.67 6.46
C VAL A 120 7.61 16.18 6.70
N LEU A 121 6.54 16.56 7.41
CA LEU A 121 6.24 17.95 7.75
C LEU A 121 7.12 18.55 8.87
N SER A 122 7.87 17.71 9.59
CA SER A 122 8.74 18.14 10.70
C SER A 122 10.07 18.67 10.15
N ILE A 123 10.02 19.91 9.61
CA ILE A 123 11.07 20.58 8.81
C ILE A 123 12.45 20.71 9.49
N ALA A 124 12.56 20.59 10.82
CA ALA A 124 13.83 20.65 11.55
C ALA A 124 13.86 19.78 12.83
N GLY A 125 13.01 18.76 12.91
CA GLY A 125 12.77 18.01 14.14
C GLY A 125 13.74 16.86 14.39
N VAL A 126 13.79 16.42 15.64
CA VAL A 126 14.19 15.05 16.00
C VAL A 126 12.98 14.14 15.77
N ALA A 127 13.17 12.90 15.33
CA ALA A 127 12.06 12.01 15.07
C ALA A 127 11.20 11.79 16.33
N ILE A 128 9.87 11.66 16.16
CA ILE A 128 8.92 11.62 17.28
C ILE A 128 9.24 10.49 18.27
N HIS A 129 9.80 9.38 17.79
CA HIS A 129 10.15 8.22 18.63
C HIS A 129 11.40 8.42 19.50
N THR A 130 12.10 9.55 19.37
CA THR A 130 13.18 9.94 20.29
C THR A 130 12.65 10.54 21.60
N TYR A 131 11.35 10.79 21.68
CA TYR A 131 10.66 11.30 22.86
C TYR A 131 9.76 10.24 23.49
N THR A 132 9.50 10.34 24.79
CA THR A 132 8.66 9.40 25.55
C THR A 132 7.23 9.37 24.99
N GLU A 133 6.73 10.55 24.60
CA GLU A 133 5.45 10.80 23.97
C GLU A 133 5.28 9.96 22.69
N GLY A 134 6.31 9.91 21.86
CA GLY A 134 6.27 9.14 20.61
C GLY A 134 6.24 7.64 20.84
N ILE A 135 7.07 7.14 21.76
CA ILE A 135 7.05 5.72 22.16
C ILE A 135 5.70 5.35 22.79
N PHE A 136 5.14 6.23 23.62
CA PHE A 136 3.81 6.05 24.20
C PHE A 136 2.71 5.98 23.12
N LEU A 137 2.70 6.88 22.13
CA LEU A 137 1.73 6.87 21.03
C LEU A 137 1.83 5.61 20.15
N ASN A 138 3.04 5.07 19.97
CA ASN A 138 3.22 3.77 19.34
C ASN A 138 2.56 2.66 20.17
N LEU A 139 2.76 2.64 21.49
CA LEU A 139 2.11 1.67 22.38
C LEU A 139 0.58 1.79 22.38
N VAL A 140 0.03 3.01 22.36
CA VAL A 140 -1.43 3.25 22.22
C VAL A 140 -1.97 2.59 20.95
N SER A 141 -1.26 2.74 19.83
CA SER A 141 -1.65 2.15 18.55
C SER A 141 -1.46 0.63 18.55
N MET A 142 -0.42 0.11 19.19
CA MET A 142 -0.19 -1.33 19.37
C MET A 142 -1.25 -1.99 20.25
N VAL A 143 -1.78 -1.30 21.27
CA VAL A 143 -2.91 -1.78 22.08
C VAL A 143 -4.16 -1.93 21.23
N ALA A 144 -4.51 -0.89 20.45
CA ALA A 144 -5.67 -0.95 19.56
C ALA A 144 -5.54 -2.12 18.57
N ALA A 145 -4.38 -2.26 17.91
CA ALA A 145 -4.12 -3.36 17.01
C ALA A 145 -4.16 -4.74 17.71
N GLY A 146 -3.53 -4.86 18.88
CA GLY A 146 -3.45 -6.11 19.66
C GLY A 146 -4.82 -6.59 20.13
N VAL A 147 -5.64 -5.69 20.67
CA VAL A 147 -7.03 -6.00 21.08
C VAL A 147 -7.87 -6.43 19.88
N LEU A 148 -7.79 -5.73 18.75
CA LEU A 148 -8.56 -6.08 17.55
C LEU A 148 -8.11 -7.42 16.94
N VAL A 149 -6.81 -7.70 16.95
CA VAL A 149 -6.25 -8.99 16.53
C VAL A 149 -6.67 -10.11 17.48
N LEU A 150 -6.73 -9.87 18.79
CA LEU A 150 -7.27 -10.82 19.75
C LEU A 150 -8.76 -11.08 19.52
N ILE A 151 -9.55 -10.03 19.25
CA ILE A 151 -10.97 -10.18 18.89
C ILE A 151 -11.10 -11.03 17.62
N TYR A 152 -10.33 -10.73 16.57
CA TYR A 152 -10.25 -11.56 15.37
C TYR A 152 -9.93 -13.02 15.71
N ALA A 153 -8.91 -13.24 16.53
CA ALA A 153 -8.49 -14.56 16.96
C ALA A 153 -9.60 -15.29 17.72
N LEU A 154 -10.35 -14.62 18.59
CA LEU A 154 -11.45 -15.22 19.36
C LEU A 154 -12.69 -15.51 18.52
N LEU A 155 -13.04 -14.62 17.58
CA LEU A 155 -14.18 -14.81 16.68
C LEU A 155 -13.98 -16.02 15.76
N GLY A 156 -12.77 -16.17 15.20
CA GLY A 156 -12.45 -17.23 14.24
C GLY A 156 -13.42 -17.32 13.07
N ASN A 157 -13.65 -18.54 12.57
CA ASN A 157 -14.55 -18.76 11.42
C ASN A 157 -16.03 -18.87 11.85
N ARG A 158 -16.41 -18.32 13.01
CA ARG A 158 -17.81 -18.36 13.45
C ARG A 158 -18.64 -17.51 12.49
N GLN A 159 -19.56 -18.17 11.78
CA GLN A 159 -20.59 -17.49 11.03
C GLN A 159 -21.66 -17.05 12.03
N PHE A 160 -21.75 -15.75 12.26
CA PHE A 160 -22.89 -15.16 12.93
C PHE A 160 -24.01 -15.11 11.88
N GLY A 161 -25.21 -15.59 12.23
CA GLY A 161 -26.37 -15.48 11.33
C GLY A 161 -26.61 -14.03 10.90
N HIS A 162 -27.60 -13.79 10.03
CA HIS A 162 -27.96 -12.47 9.49
C HIS A 162 -28.50 -11.46 10.55
N SER A 163 -27.79 -11.27 11.66
CA SER A 163 -28.01 -10.19 12.60
C SER A 163 -27.58 -8.88 11.98
N THR A 164 -28.35 -7.83 12.23
CA THR A 164 -28.08 -6.47 11.73
C THR A 164 -26.84 -5.84 12.35
N ILE A 165 -26.43 -6.33 13.54
CA ILE A 165 -25.29 -5.83 14.32
C ILE A 165 -23.96 -6.31 13.71
N TRP A 166 -23.89 -7.55 13.25
CA TRP A 166 -22.67 -8.15 12.68
C TRP A 166 -22.53 -7.95 11.17
N ASN A 167 -23.12 -6.89 10.61
CA ASN A 167 -22.93 -6.56 9.20
C ASN A 167 -21.44 -6.26 8.92
N PRO A 168 -20.73 -7.06 8.09
CA PRO A 168 -19.29 -6.96 7.93
C PRO A 168 -18.79 -5.56 7.55
N LYS A 169 -19.50 -4.87 6.65
CA LYS A 169 -19.12 -3.51 6.20
C LYS A 169 -19.28 -2.47 7.31
N ARG A 170 -20.33 -2.59 8.12
CA ARG A 170 -20.53 -1.69 9.27
C ARG A 170 -19.47 -1.96 10.33
N VAL A 171 -19.19 -3.24 10.62
CA VAL A 171 -18.15 -3.64 11.59
C VAL A 171 -16.79 -3.11 11.17
N GLU A 172 -16.39 -3.30 9.91
CA GLU A 172 -15.13 -2.79 9.36
C GLU A 172 -14.99 -1.27 9.59
N VAL A 173 -15.99 -0.48 9.19
CA VAL A 173 -15.98 0.98 9.32
C VAL A 173 -15.96 1.42 10.78
N VAL A 174 -16.78 0.81 11.63
CA VAL A 174 -16.84 1.14 13.06
C VAL A 174 -15.53 0.81 13.75
N VAL A 175 -14.94 -0.37 13.47
CA VAL A 175 -13.65 -0.77 14.03
C VAL A 175 -12.55 0.20 13.59
N ALA A 176 -12.48 0.52 12.30
CA ALA A 176 -11.49 1.48 11.79
C ALA A 176 -11.66 2.86 12.44
N ALA A 177 -12.90 3.38 12.50
CA ALA A 177 -13.19 4.68 13.09
C ALA A 177 -12.83 4.72 14.59
N LEU A 178 -13.20 3.70 15.36
CA LEU A 178 -12.89 3.63 16.80
C LEU A 178 -11.38 3.58 17.04
N ALA A 179 -10.63 2.78 16.27
CA ALA A 179 -9.17 2.71 16.40
C ALA A 179 -8.48 4.03 16.05
N ILE A 180 -8.94 4.72 15.00
CA ILE A 180 -8.42 6.03 14.61
C ILE A 180 -8.77 7.08 15.66
N MET A 181 -10.00 7.10 16.17
CA MET A 181 -10.40 8.01 17.24
C MET A 181 -9.63 7.76 18.53
N TRP A 182 -9.32 6.50 18.85
CA TRP A 182 -8.47 6.13 19.98
C TRP A 182 -7.07 6.70 19.82
N SER A 183 -6.36 6.36 18.73
CA SER A 183 -4.99 6.87 18.51
C SER A 183 -4.96 8.39 18.37
N GLY A 184 -5.89 8.97 17.60
CA GLY A 184 -5.99 10.42 17.39
C GLY A 184 -6.36 11.18 18.67
N GLY A 185 -7.22 10.61 19.53
CA GLY A 185 -7.60 11.18 20.81
C GLY A 185 -6.42 11.30 21.77
N PHE A 186 -5.57 10.27 21.86
CA PHE A 186 -4.34 10.34 22.65
C PHE A 186 -3.32 11.31 22.04
N THR A 187 -3.17 11.36 20.72
CA THR A 187 -2.32 12.37 20.06
C THR A 187 -2.76 13.78 20.40
N LEU A 188 -4.07 14.08 20.33
CA LEU A 188 -4.63 15.38 20.70
C LEU A 188 -4.46 15.68 22.19
N LEU A 189 -4.67 14.68 23.06
CA LEU A 189 -4.48 14.85 24.50
C LEU A 189 -3.05 15.31 24.82
N ILE A 190 -2.04 14.64 24.24
CA ILE A 190 -0.62 14.97 24.42
C ILE A 190 -0.27 16.31 23.78
N ALA A 191 -0.84 16.62 22.60
CA ALA A 191 -0.57 17.88 21.93
C ALA A 191 -1.15 19.10 22.68
N VAL A 192 -2.29 18.94 23.35
CA VAL A 192 -2.99 20.03 24.06
C VAL A 192 -2.56 20.15 25.51
N HIS A 193 -2.21 19.04 26.17
CA HIS A 193 -1.84 19.02 27.58
C HIS A 193 -0.37 18.62 27.74
N ALA A 194 0.36 19.40 28.54
CA ALA A 194 1.69 19.00 29.01
C ALA A 194 1.55 17.85 30.04
N VAL A 195 1.35 16.63 29.55
CA VAL A 195 1.26 15.43 30.39
C VAL A 195 2.64 15.15 31.01
N PRO A 196 2.75 15.01 32.33
CA PRO A 196 4.04 14.71 32.97
C PRO A 196 4.66 13.41 32.43
N GLN A 197 5.97 13.40 32.21
CA GLN A 197 6.70 12.26 31.66
C GLN A 197 6.50 10.98 32.50
N ASP A 198 6.50 11.09 33.83
CA ASP A 198 6.24 9.94 34.72
C ASP A 198 4.86 9.31 34.50
N ALA A 199 3.83 10.13 34.24
CA ALA A 199 2.50 9.66 33.94
C ALA A 199 2.46 8.91 32.59
N LEU A 200 3.17 9.42 31.58
CA LEU A 200 3.32 8.74 30.29
C LEU A 200 4.06 7.41 30.44
N ILE A 201 5.11 7.35 31.28
CA ILE A 201 5.86 6.11 31.54
C ILE A 201 4.96 5.05 32.20
N VAL A 202 4.21 5.43 33.24
CA VAL A 202 3.31 4.50 33.94
C VAL A 202 2.19 4.03 33.02
N ALA A 203 1.50 4.96 32.35
CA ALA A 203 0.42 4.64 31.43
C ALA A 203 0.91 3.78 30.26
N GLY A 204 2.08 4.11 29.68
CA GLY A 204 2.66 3.34 28.59
C GLY A 204 3.08 1.94 29.00
N ARG A 205 3.55 1.71 30.23
CA ARG A 205 3.80 0.34 30.74
C ARG A 205 2.52 -0.50 30.80
N VAL A 206 1.41 0.10 31.23
CA VAL A 206 0.09 -0.56 31.23
C VAL A 206 -0.34 -0.88 29.80
N MET A 207 -0.24 0.08 28.88
CA MET A 207 -0.52 -0.14 27.46
C MET A 207 0.36 -1.25 26.87
N GLY A 208 1.65 -1.23 27.19
CA GLY A 208 2.61 -2.27 26.83
C GLY A 208 2.21 -3.67 27.25
N LEU A 209 1.82 -3.84 28.52
CA LEU A 209 1.34 -5.13 29.03
C LEU A 209 0.08 -5.61 28.31
N ILE A 210 -0.87 -4.71 28.03
CA ILE A 210 -2.09 -5.03 27.28
C ILE A 210 -1.75 -5.46 25.85
N ALA A 211 -0.85 -4.74 25.17
CA ALA A 211 -0.42 -5.07 23.81
C ALA A 211 0.32 -6.42 23.75
N VAL A 212 1.29 -6.66 24.64
CA VAL A 212 2.01 -7.94 24.74
C VAL A 212 1.04 -9.08 25.03
N GLY A 213 0.16 -8.93 26.01
CA GLY A 213 -0.80 -9.95 26.40
C GLY A 213 -1.80 -10.28 25.27
N SER A 214 -2.32 -9.25 24.60
CA SER A 214 -3.30 -9.42 23.52
C SER A 214 -2.69 -10.08 22.28
N PHE A 215 -1.53 -9.62 21.80
CA PHE A 215 -0.82 -10.25 20.69
C PHE A 215 -0.31 -11.65 21.03
N GLY A 216 0.22 -11.85 22.24
CA GLY A 216 0.70 -13.15 22.71
C GLY A 216 -0.42 -14.19 22.78
N LEU A 217 -1.58 -13.81 23.33
CA LEU A 217 -2.75 -14.69 23.39
C LEU A 217 -3.31 -14.95 21.98
N ALA A 218 -3.40 -13.94 21.12
CA ALA A 218 -3.82 -14.13 19.73
C ALA A 218 -2.88 -15.08 18.97
N SER A 219 -1.57 -14.97 19.18
CA SER A 219 -0.55 -15.86 18.62
C SER A 219 -0.77 -17.31 19.08
N ALA A 220 -0.95 -17.53 20.39
CA ALA A 220 -1.22 -18.85 20.95
C ALA A 220 -2.51 -19.47 20.36
N ILE A 221 -3.59 -18.69 20.24
CA ILE A 221 -4.84 -19.15 19.62
C ILE A 221 -4.60 -19.52 18.16
N MET A 222 -3.87 -18.70 17.39
CA MET A 222 -3.55 -18.99 16.00
C MET A 222 -2.73 -20.27 15.83
N PHE A 223 -1.71 -20.50 16.67
CA PHE A 223 -0.93 -21.73 16.62
C PHE A 223 -1.73 -22.97 17.02
N SER A 224 -2.73 -22.82 17.90
CA SER A 224 -3.63 -23.92 18.28
C SER A 224 -4.62 -24.30 17.16
N ARG A 225 -4.86 -23.40 16.19
CA ARG A 225 -5.70 -23.68 15.03
C ARG A 225 -4.90 -24.48 14.02
N GLY A 226 -5.22 -25.77 13.88
CA GLY A 226 -4.61 -26.64 12.89
C GLY A 226 -4.64 -26.04 11.48
N ASN A 227 -3.63 -26.38 10.66
CA ASN A 227 -3.51 -25.89 9.29
C ASN A 227 -4.75 -26.31 8.47
N GLY A 228 -5.49 -25.34 7.93
CA GLY A 228 -6.69 -25.59 7.10
C GLY A 228 -8.02 -25.16 7.73
N ALA A 229 -8.02 -24.71 8.98
CA ALA A 229 -9.21 -24.13 9.61
C ALA A 229 -9.42 -22.67 9.19
N GLY A 230 -9.83 -22.42 7.94
CA GLY A 230 -10.29 -21.10 7.45
C GLY A 230 -9.57 -20.60 6.20
N ALA A 231 -9.98 -19.43 5.70
CA ALA A 231 -9.42 -18.84 4.49
C ALA A 231 -8.08 -18.10 4.65
N VAL A 232 -7.47 -18.17 5.83
CA VAL A 232 -6.14 -17.60 6.12
C VAL A 232 -5.17 -18.67 6.63
N ASP A 233 -3.88 -18.41 6.49
CA ASP A 233 -2.82 -19.24 7.06
C ASP A 233 -2.60 -18.88 8.54
N SER A 234 -3.25 -19.66 9.42
CA SER A 234 -3.18 -19.44 10.87
C SER A 234 -1.76 -19.54 11.42
N PHE A 235 -0.89 -20.38 10.85
CA PHE A 235 0.49 -20.49 11.34
C PHE A 235 1.27 -19.21 11.09
N ARG A 236 1.21 -18.65 9.87
CA ARG A 236 1.89 -17.39 9.54
C ARG A 236 1.33 -16.21 10.32
N LEU A 237 0.02 -16.17 10.56
CA LEU A 237 -0.59 -15.17 11.45
C LEU A 237 -0.14 -15.34 12.90
N GLY A 238 0.01 -16.56 13.39
CA GLY A 238 0.58 -16.84 14.72
C GLY A 238 2.00 -16.30 14.86
N VAL A 239 2.86 -16.53 13.86
CA VAL A 239 4.22 -15.95 13.81
C VAL A 239 4.16 -14.43 13.75
N ALA A 240 3.29 -13.86 12.92
CA ALA A 240 3.11 -12.41 12.83
C ALA A 240 2.78 -11.79 14.20
N PHE A 241 1.79 -12.36 14.91
CA PHE A 241 1.37 -11.85 16.21
C PHE A 241 2.44 -12.05 17.29
N ALA A 242 3.26 -13.10 17.22
CA ALA A 242 4.42 -13.26 18.11
C ALA A 242 5.44 -12.13 17.93
N PHE A 243 5.75 -11.75 16.68
CA PHE A 243 6.63 -10.61 16.40
C PHE A 243 6.04 -9.28 16.86
N MET A 244 4.72 -9.08 16.75
CA MET A 244 4.03 -7.90 17.26
C MET A 244 4.05 -7.82 18.80
N ALA A 245 3.94 -8.97 19.48
CA ALA A 245 4.11 -9.06 20.94
C ALA A 245 5.54 -8.70 21.36
N ALA A 246 6.55 -9.24 20.65
CA ALA A 246 7.95 -8.91 20.90
C ALA A 246 8.24 -7.41 20.68
N ALA A 247 7.71 -6.82 19.60
CA ALA A 247 7.79 -5.40 19.33
C ALA A 247 7.14 -4.56 20.46
N SER A 248 5.98 -5.00 20.96
CA SER A 248 5.29 -4.30 22.05
C SER A 248 6.13 -4.31 23.34
N ALA A 249 6.77 -5.45 23.64
CA ALA A 249 7.67 -5.59 24.78
C ALA A 249 8.89 -4.66 24.64
N MET A 250 9.48 -4.56 23.44
CA MET A 250 10.59 -3.65 23.15
C MET A 250 10.20 -2.17 23.34
N HIS A 251 9.08 -1.72 22.76
CA HIS A 251 8.59 -0.34 22.98
C HIS A 251 8.33 -0.06 24.47
N THR A 252 7.79 -1.03 25.21
CA THR A 252 7.55 -0.89 26.66
C THR A 252 8.84 -0.69 27.43
N TYR A 253 9.88 -1.45 27.07
CA TYR A 253 11.20 -1.35 27.68
C TYR A 253 11.87 0.01 27.40
N MET A 254 11.72 0.54 26.19
CA MET A 254 12.31 1.82 25.77
C MET A 254 11.62 3.05 26.36
N LEU A 255 10.41 2.91 26.90
CA LEU A 255 9.60 4.04 27.34
C LEU A 255 10.30 5.00 28.32
N PRO A 256 11.09 4.55 29.33
CA PRO A 256 11.77 5.46 30.26
C PRO A 256 13.00 6.14 29.66
N SER A 257 13.56 5.58 28.59
CA SER A 257 14.77 6.07 27.93
C SER A 257 14.67 5.69 26.45
N PRO A 258 14.07 6.56 25.61
CA PRO A 258 14.03 6.34 24.17
C PRO A 258 15.46 6.14 23.65
N ILE A 259 15.74 4.94 23.16
CA ILE A 259 17.06 4.49 22.69
C ILE A 259 16.91 3.98 21.26
N GLY A 260 18.03 3.83 20.55
CA GLY A 260 18.08 3.26 19.19
C GLY A 260 17.56 1.82 19.04
N LEU A 261 17.01 1.21 20.09
CA LEU A 261 16.25 -0.05 19.98
C LEU A 261 14.90 0.13 19.26
N TRP A 262 14.47 1.37 18.99
CA TRP A 262 13.24 1.64 18.24
C TRP A 262 13.21 0.89 16.91
N ILE A 263 14.33 0.90 16.18
CA ILE A 263 14.42 0.23 14.88
C ILE A 263 14.24 -1.28 14.99
N LEU A 264 14.74 -1.91 16.05
CA LEU A 264 14.53 -3.34 16.31
C LEU A 264 13.04 -3.63 16.44
N SER A 265 12.36 -2.81 17.25
CA SER A 265 10.93 -3.00 17.44
C SER A 265 10.13 -2.76 16.16
N MET A 266 10.45 -1.72 15.39
CA MET A 266 9.75 -1.46 14.13
C MET A 266 10.05 -2.50 13.07
N SER A 267 11.26 -3.07 13.08
CA SER A 267 11.62 -4.20 12.23
C SER A 267 10.83 -5.46 12.62
N CYS A 268 10.62 -5.71 13.91
CA CYS A 268 9.72 -6.76 14.38
C CYS A 268 8.28 -6.52 13.89
N VAL A 269 7.76 -5.28 13.94
CA VAL A 269 6.44 -4.94 13.37
C VAL A 269 6.42 -5.22 11.87
N GLY A 270 7.42 -4.76 11.13
CA GLY A 270 7.52 -4.96 9.68
C GLY A 270 7.56 -6.43 9.29
N ILE A 271 8.36 -7.25 9.97
CA ILE A 271 8.40 -8.70 9.75
C ILE A 271 7.06 -9.34 10.10
N GLY A 272 6.44 -8.92 11.21
CA GLY A 272 5.09 -9.34 11.57
C GLY A 272 4.11 -9.08 10.43
N PHE A 273 4.14 -7.89 9.83
CA PHE A 273 3.30 -7.55 8.70
C PHE A 273 3.64 -8.33 7.43
N VAL A 274 4.91 -8.61 7.13
CA VAL A 274 5.27 -9.50 6.00
C VAL A 274 4.64 -10.88 6.17
N TYR A 275 4.75 -11.48 7.36
CA TYR A 275 4.11 -12.76 7.66
C TYR A 275 2.58 -12.68 7.57
N ALA A 276 1.98 -11.59 8.03
CA ALA A 276 0.54 -11.40 7.94
C ALA A 276 0.06 -11.23 6.48
N VAL A 277 0.77 -10.44 5.65
CA VAL A 277 0.50 -10.35 4.20
C VAL A 277 0.58 -11.73 3.56
N MET A 278 1.65 -12.49 3.82
CA MET A 278 1.80 -13.85 3.30
C MET A 278 0.75 -14.82 3.85
N GLY A 279 0.26 -14.59 5.06
CA GLY A 279 -0.77 -15.39 5.70
C GLY A 279 -2.19 -15.10 5.18
N ILE A 280 -2.40 -13.93 4.58
CA ILE A 280 -3.71 -13.50 4.06
C ILE A 280 -3.75 -13.56 2.53
N ALA A 281 -2.80 -12.89 1.87
CA ALA A 281 -2.80 -12.72 0.42
C ALA A 281 -2.51 -14.03 -0.32
N THR A 282 -1.58 -14.86 0.18
CA THR A 282 -1.26 -16.14 -0.49
C THR A 282 -2.46 -17.09 -0.52
N PRO A 283 -3.14 -17.39 0.62
CA PRO A 283 -4.37 -18.18 0.59
C PRO A 283 -5.47 -17.59 -0.29
N TYR A 284 -5.69 -16.27 -0.23
CA TYR A 284 -6.67 -15.60 -1.09
C TYR A 284 -6.36 -15.79 -2.59
N LEU A 285 -5.12 -15.56 -3.02
CA LEU A 285 -4.70 -15.74 -4.41
C LEU A 285 -4.88 -17.19 -4.88
N ILE A 286 -4.58 -18.16 -4.02
CA ILE A 286 -4.83 -19.58 -4.31
C ILE A 286 -6.33 -19.84 -4.47
N SER A 287 -7.18 -19.25 -3.62
CA SER A 287 -8.64 -19.44 -3.68
C SER A 287 -9.27 -18.94 -4.98
N ILE A 288 -8.66 -17.95 -5.64
CA ILE A 288 -9.12 -17.42 -6.94
C ILE A 288 -8.43 -18.08 -8.15
N GLY A 289 -7.66 -19.14 -7.93
CA GLY A 289 -7.06 -19.97 -8.99
C GLY A 289 -5.59 -19.68 -9.33
N VAL A 290 -4.90 -18.82 -8.58
CA VAL A 290 -3.45 -18.60 -8.78
C VAL A 290 -2.67 -19.81 -8.26
N GLY A 291 -1.78 -20.36 -9.08
CA GLY A 291 -0.92 -21.46 -8.66
C GLY A 291 -0.08 -21.11 -7.41
N HIS A 292 0.08 -22.07 -6.50
CA HIS A 292 0.68 -21.87 -5.17
C HIS A 292 2.02 -21.11 -5.18
N ARG A 293 2.97 -21.56 -6.00
CA ARG A 293 4.29 -20.91 -6.15
C ARG A 293 4.16 -19.46 -6.62
N ARG A 294 3.24 -19.18 -7.56
CA ARG A 294 3.02 -17.81 -8.08
C ARG A 294 2.37 -16.93 -7.03
N ALA A 295 1.38 -17.43 -6.29
CA ALA A 295 0.73 -16.71 -5.21
C ALA A 295 1.71 -16.33 -4.09
N TYR A 296 2.61 -17.25 -3.73
CA TYR A 296 3.66 -17.02 -2.75
C TYR A 296 4.66 -15.96 -3.24
N VAL A 297 5.24 -16.14 -4.43
CA VAL A 297 6.21 -15.21 -5.03
C VAL A 297 5.58 -13.83 -5.20
N PHE A 298 4.31 -13.75 -5.59
CA PHE A 298 3.61 -12.48 -5.71
C PHE A 298 3.42 -11.78 -4.36
N SER A 299 2.95 -12.50 -3.34
CA SER A 299 2.75 -11.94 -1.99
C SER A 299 4.05 -11.44 -1.39
N LEU A 300 5.12 -12.24 -1.51
CA LEU A 300 6.46 -11.86 -1.07
C LEU A 300 7.03 -10.71 -1.93
N GLY A 301 6.82 -10.76 -3.24
CA GLY A 301 7.25 -9.72 -4.18
C GLY A 301 6.66 -8.36 -3.84
N ILE A 302 5.37 -8.28 -3.50
CA ILE A 302 4.74 -7.04 -3.00
C ILE A 302 5.47 -6.53 -1.75
N CYS A 303 5.78 -7.41 -0.79
CA CYS A 303 6.48 -7.01 0.43
C CYS A 303 7.90 -6.50 0.13
N LEU A 304 8.64 -7.21 -0.73
CA LEU A 304 10.02 -6.89 -1.09
C LEU A 304 10.13 -5.63 -1.95
N LEU A 305 9.15 -5.35 -2.79
CA LEU A 305 9.12 -4.17 -3.66
C LEU A 305 9.16 -2.85 -2.86
N VAL A 306 8.80 -2.91 -1.58
CA VAL A 306 8.91 -1.78 -0.65
C VAL A 306 10.05 -1.95 0.32
N ALA A 307 10.18 -3.12 0.95
CA ALA A 307 11.24 -3.32 1.93
C ALA A 307 12.65 -3.13 1.33
N LEU A 308 12.89 -3.61 0.10
CA LEU A 308 14.21 -3.56 -0.51
C LEU A 308 14.65 -2.13 -0.88
N PRO A 309 13.88 -1.31 -1.62
CA PRO A 309 14.31 0.05 -1.92
C PRO A 309 14.60 0.85 -0.66
N PHE A 310 13.69 0.84 0.33
CA PHE A 310 13.89 1.55 1.60
C PHE A 310 15.15 1.08 2.35
N ALA A 311 15.32 -0.23 2.52
CA ALA A 311 16.50 -0.77 3.20
C ALA A 311 17.79 -0.49 2.43
N SER A 312 17.79 -0.67 1.11
CA SER A 312 18.98 -0.46 0.28
C SER A 312 19.40 1.01 0.26
N THR A 313 18.46 1.93 0.07
CA THR A 313 18.74 3.36 0.06
C THR A 313 19.35 3.78 1.38
N TYR A 314 18.78 3.32 2.48
CA TYR A 314 19.26 3.68 3.79
C TYR A 314 20.67 3.14 4.06
N ILE A 315 20.92 1.85 3.78
CA ILE A 315 22.26 1.25 3.93
C ILE A 315 23.27 2.01 3.06
N LEU A 316 22.95 2.30 1.80
CA LEU A 316 23.87 3.00 0.90
C LEU A 316 24.16 4.45 1.34
N VAL A 317 23.13 5.23 1.70
CA VAL A 317 23.29 6.64 2.09
C VAL A 317 24.06 6.76 3.40
N GLU A 318 23.63 6.02 4.43
CA GLU A 318 24.06 6.25 5.81
C GLU A 318 25.33 5.46 6.17
N GLN A 319 25.53 4.26 5.64
CA GLN A 319 26.71 3.44 5.96
C GLN A 319 27.90 3.70 5.05
N LEU A 320 27.64 4.02 3.78
CA LEU A 320 28.70 4.21 2.79
C LEU A 320 29.01 5.69 2.50
N GLY A 321 28.33 6.63 3.17
CA GLY A 321 28.60 8.07 3.07
C GLY A 321 28.27 8.68 1.71
N PHE A 322 27.41 8.01 0.96
CA PHE A 322 27.06 8.31 -0.42
C PHE A 322 25.89 9.31 -0.43
N GLN A 323 26.18 10.61 -0.52
CA GLN A 323 25.15 11.62 -0.22
C GLN A 323 24.45 12.24 -1.44
N ILE A 324 25.17 12.65 -2.48
CA ILE A 324 24.56 13.37 -3.61
C ILE A 324 25.22 12.93 -4.92
N ILE A 325 24.40 12.51 -5.87
CA ILE A 325 24.79 12.22 -7.25
C ILE A 325 23.93 13.09 -8.17
N ILE A 326 24.50 14.15 -8.74
CA ILE A 326 23.80 15.03 -9.68
C ILE A 326 24.15 14.57 -11.10
N HIS A 327 23.19 13.93 -11.78
CA HIS A 327 23.31 13.57 -13.20
C HIS A 327 22.02 13.92 -13.94
N VAL A 328 21.88 15.20 -14.27
CA VAL A 328 20.70 15.74 -14.97
C VAL A 328 20.42 15.00 -16.28
N SER A 329 21.45 14.69 -17.07
CA SER A 329 21.27 13.95 -18.33
C SER A 329 20.67 12.56 -18.11
N ALA A 330 21.17 11.79 -17.14
CA ALA A 330 20.64 10.47 -16.82
C ALA A 330 19.20 10.54 -16.28
N ALA A 331 18.89 11.56 -15.46
CA ALA A 331 17.53 11.85 -15.01
C ALA A 331 16.58 12.11 -16.19
N MET A 332 16.96 13.00 -17.11
CA MET A 332 16.18 13.29 -18.31
C MET A 332 15.91 12.04 -19.13
N HIS A 333 16.93 11.18 -19.34
CA HIS A 333 16.76 9.93 -20.07
C HIS A 333 15.77 8.98 -19.38
N ALA A 334 15.86 8.80 -18.06
CA ALA A 334 14.95 7.95 -17.30
C ALA A 334 13.48 8.40 -17.47
N HIS A 335 13.24 9.71 -17.34
CA HIS A 335 11.90 10.29 -17.51
C HIS A 335 11.38 10.20 -18.95
N LEU A 336 12.21 10.45 -19.96
CA LEU A 336 11.79 10.31 -21.36
C LEU A 336 11.45 8.85 -21.73
N VAL A 337 12.20 7.88 -21.18
CA VAL A 337 11.88 6.46 -21.33
C VAL A 337 10.57 6.12 -20.61
N GLY A 338 10.37 6.62 -19.39
CA GLY A 338 9.13 6.48 -18.64
C GLY A 338 7.93 7.03 -19.42
N ALA A 339 8.08 8.22 -20.03
CA ALA A 339 7.07 8.85 -20.85
C ALA A 339 6.69 8.00 -22.06
N PHE A 340 7.69 7.49 -22.79
CA PHE A 340 7.49 6.62 -23.94
C PHE A 340 6.74 5.33 -23.57
N ILE A 341 7.12 4.69 -22.46
CA ILE A 341 6.52 3.43 -22.03
C ILE A 341 5.09 3.64 -21.53
N ALA A 342 4.81 4.72 -20.80
CA ALA A 342 3.47 5.10 -20.41
C ALA A 342 2.59 5.37 -21.64
N ALA A 343 3.10 6.08 -22.65
CA ALA A 343 2.38 6.34 -23.90
C ALA A 343 2.10 5.04 -24.69
N ALA A 344 3.09 4.14 -24.78
CA ALA A 344 2.93 2.85 -25.43
C ALA A 344 1.88 1.98 -24.73
N ALA A 345 1.90 1.93 -23.39
CA ALA A 345 0.90 1.22 -22.60
C ALA A 345 -0.50 1.84 -22.77
N ALA A 346 -0.60 3.17 -22.82
CA ALA A 346 -1.86 3.86 -23.09
C ALA A 346 -2.41 3.49 -24.48
N TYR A 347 -1.56 3.47 -25.50
CA TYR A 347 -1.93 3.07 -26.84
C TYR A 347 -2.41 1.61 -26.90
N LEU A 348 -1.71 0.69 -26.23
CA LEU A 348 -2.12 -0.71 -26.11
C LEU A 348 -3.49 -0.85 -25.44
N MET A 349 -3.74 -0.10 -24.37
CA MET A 349 -5.05 -0.13 -23.70
C MET A 349 -6.15 0.47 -24.57
N TYR A 350 -5.87 1.57 -25.28
CA TYR A 350 -6.79 2.19 -26.23
C TYR A 350 -7.17 1.24 -27.38
N THR A 351 -6.20 0.56 -27.99
CA THR A 351 -6.47 -0.43 -29.05
C THR A 351 -7.23 -1.63 -28.50
N ARG A 352 -6.86 -2.13 -27.31
CA ARG A 352 -7.58 -3.22 -26.65
C ARG A 352 -9.04 -2.89 -26.38
N THR A 353 -9.34 -1.66 -25.94
CA THR A 353 -10.72 -1.21 -25.68
C THR A 353 -11.63 -1.39 -26.90
N LYS A 354 -11.09 -1.30 -28.13
CA LYS A 354 -11.85 -1.52 -29.37
C LYS A 354 -12.22 -2.99 -29.61
N THR A 355 -11.50 -3.92 -29.00
CA THR A 355 -11.68 -5.37 -29.16
C THR A 355 -12.36 -6.02 -27.95
N VAL A 356 -12.09 -5.50 -26.75
CA VAL A 356 -12.66 -5.94 -25.49
C VAL A 356 -13.17 -4.70 -24.78
N LEU A 357 -14.49 -4.48 -24.81
CA LEU A 357 -15.12 -3.34 -24.16
C LEU A 357 -15.15 -3.59 -22.65
N ALA A 358 -14.21 -3.00 -21.92
CA ALA A 358 -14.24 -3.02 -20.46
C ALA A 358 -14.27 -1.59 -19.89
N PRO A 359 -15.16 -1.29 -18.92
CA PRO A 359 -15.37 0.07 -18.44
C PRO A 359 -14.17 0.64 -17.67
N TRP A 360 -13.28 -0.22 -17.15
CA TRP A 360 -12.03 0.18 -16.48
C TRP A 360 -10.92 0.56 -17.45
N HIS A 361 -11.01 0.23 -18.75
CA HIS A 361 -9.96 0.56 -19.72
C HIS A 361 -9.81 2.08 -19.87
N GLN A 362 -10.91 2.82 -20.01
CA GLN A 362 -10.88 4.29 -20.18
C GLN A 362 -10.10 5.03 -19.07
N PRO A 363 -10.44 4.90 -17.76
CA PRO A 363 -9.70 5.60 -16.71
C PRO A 363 -8.24 5.12 -16.62
N THR A 364 -7.96 3.86 -16.94
CA THR A 364 -6.59 3.32 -16.98
C THR A 364 -5.78 3.94 -18.14
N THR A 365 -6.37 4.06 -19.33
CA THR A 365 -5.77 4.74 -20.48
C THR A 365 -5.49 6.20 -20.19
N LEU A 366 -6.44 6.92 -19.57
CA LEU A 366 -6.23 8.32 -19.17
C LEU A 366 -5.10 8.48 -18.17
N LEU A 367 -4.99 7.58 -17.21
CA LEU A 367 -3.93 7.62 -16.23
C LEU A 367 -2.55 7.42 -16.88
N LEU A 368 -2.45 6.48 -17.82
CA LEU A 368 -1.21 6.25 -18.57
C LEU A 368 -0.86 7.45 -19.47
N LEU A 369 -1.85 8.07 -20.12
CA LEU A 369 -1.63 9.31 -20.89
C LEU A 369 -1.19 10.47 -19.99
N PHE A 370 -1.79 10.60 -18.80
CA PHE A 370 -1.37 11.59 -17.82
C PHE A 370 0.10 11.36 -17.43
N TRP A 371 0.48 10.13 -17.08
CA TRP A 371 1.87 9.82 -16.73
C TRP A 371 2.83 10.05 -17.90
N ALA A 372 2.42 9.76 -19.13
CA ALA A 372 3.23 10.08 -20.31
C ALA A 372 3.53 11.58 -20.42
N VAL A 373 2.51 12.43 -20.24
CA VAL A 373 2.67 13.89 -20.25
C VAL A 373 3.46 14.38 -19.05
N ALA A 374 3.21 13.83 -17.86
CA ALA A 374 3.90 14.19 -16.62
C ALA A 374 5.39 13.86 -16.68
N GLU A 375 5.75 12.65 -17.11
CA GLU A 375 7.14 12.21 -17.28
C GLU A 375 7.85 13.03 -18.37
N LEU A 376 7.17 13.36 -19.47
CA LEU A 376 7.72 14.26 -20.48
C LEU A 376 7.97 15.66 -19.89
N PHE A 377 7.05 16.18 -19.09
CA PHE A 377 7.21 17.46 -18.41
C PHE A 377 8.43 17.46 -17.48
N VAL A 378 8.61 16.41 -16.67
CA VAL A 378 9.80 16.28 -15.81
C VAL A 378 11.08 16.15 -16.64
N GLY A 379 11.09 15.27 -17.65
CA GLY A 379 12.26 15.04 -18.49
C GLY A 379 12.72 16.28 -19.27
N LEU A 380 11.80 17.21 -19.55
CA LEU A 380 12.11 18.48 -20.21
C LEU A 380 12.34 19.64 -19.24
N SER A 381 11.99 19.52 -17.95
CA SER A 381 12.11 20.63 -17.00
C SER A 381 13.52 21.20 -16.90
N PRO A 382 14.62 20.40 -16.91
CA PRO A 382 15.98 20.94 -16.83
C PRO A 382 16.39 21.82 -18.01
N LEU A 383 15.65 21.80 -19.12
CA LEU A 383 15.87 22.69 -20.27
C LEU A 383 15.33 24.11 -20.03
N THR A 384 14.60 24.32 -18.93
CA THR A 384 14.03 25.61 -18.57
C THR A 384 14.93 26.35 -17.57
N PRO A 385 15.00 27.69 -17.60
CA PRO A 385 15.82 28.47 -16.66
C PRO A 385 15.45 28.29 -15.18
N LEU A 386 14.26 27.76 -14.89
CA LEU A 386 13.76 27.54 -13.53
C LEU A 386 14.38 26.31 -12.84
N TYR A 387 15.04 25.42 -13.59
CA TYR A 387 15.39 24.06 -13.14
C TYR A 387 16.81 23.62 -13.56
N THR A 388 17.76 24.54 -13.66
CA THR A 388 19.12 24.24 -14.18
C THR A 388 19.83 23.10 -13.47
N ASP A 389 19.64 22.93 -12.16
CA ASP A 389 20.20 21.81 -11.35
C ASP A 389 19.13 21.04 -10.56
N SER A 390 17.88 21.07 -11.02
CA SER A 390 16.76 20.41 -10.33
C SER A 390 15.70 19.91 -11.31
N ILE A 391 14.69 19.24 -10.80
CA ILE A 391 13.54 18.76 -11.57
C ILE A 391 12.25 19.27 -10.94
N SER A 392 11.21 19.48 -11.75
CA SER A 392 9.91 19.87 -11.20
C SER A 392 9.30 18.71 -10.42
N VAL A 393 8.90 18.99 -9.18
CA VAL A 393 8.16 18.06 -8.29
C VAL A 393 6.65 18.10 -8.58
N VAL A 394 6.17 19.14 -9.28
CA VAL A 394 4.75 19.36 -9.57
C VAL A 394 4.08 18.17 -10.26
N PRO A 395 4.68 17.52 -11.28
CA PRO A 395 4.07 16.37 -11.93
C PRO A 395 3.79 15.21 -10.98
N TYR A 396 4.56 15.06 -9.89
CA TYR A 396 4.32 14.01 -8.90
C TYR A 396 3.20 14.35 -7.93
N VAL A 397 3.10 15.61 -7.50
CA VAL A 397 2.00 16.09 -6.64
C VAL A 397 0.67 15.95 -7.38
N THR A 398 0.61 16.52 -8.58
CA THR A 398 -0.58 16.46 -9.45
C THR A 398 -0.85 15.02 -9.87
N GLY A 399 0.19 14.26 -10.19
CA GLY A 399 0.06 12.86 -10.60
C GLY A 399 -0.46 11.93 -9.51
N SER A 400 -0.04 12.11 -8.25
CA SER A 400 -0.58 11.35 -7.13
C SER A 400 -2.09 11.59 -6.97
N SER A 401 -2.53 12.83 -7.15
CA SER A 401 -3.95 13.22 -7.04
C SER A 401 -4.77 12.63 -8.20
N VAL A 402 -4.29 12.78 -9.43
CA VAL A 402 -4.93 12.22 -10.63
C VAL A 402 -4.98 10.69 -10.58
N ALA A 403 -3.87 10.05 -10.18
CA ALA A 403 -3.80 8.60 -10.00
C ALA A 403 -4.82 8.10 -8.99
N THR A 404 -4.95 8.77 -7.84
CA THR A 404 -5.95 8.39 -6.82
C THR A 404 -7.35 8.37 -7.39
N ILE A 405 -7.74 9.44 -8.11
CA ILE A 405 -9.09 9.58 -8.68
C ILE A 405 -9.33 8.55 -9.79
N LEU A 406 -8.39 8.42 -10.74
CA LEU A 406 -8.55 7.54 -11.90
C LEU A 406 -8.47 6.06 -11.52
N LEU A 407 -7.57 5.67 -10.60
CA LEU A 407 -7.51 4.29 -10.10
C LEU A 407 -8.75 3.92 -9.29
N ALA A 408 -9.23 4.81 -8.42
CA ALA A 408 -10.47 4.58 -7.69
C ALA A 408 -11.67 4.43 -8.65
N THR A 409 -11.69 5.24 -9.72
CA THR A 409 -12.71 5.14 -10.77
C THR A 409 -12.59 3.84 -11.54
N ALA A 410 -11.39 3.45 -11.97
CA ALA A 410 -11.13 2.20 -12.68
C ALA A 410 -11.58 0.99 -11.84
N TYR A 411 -11.18 0.95 -10.57
CA TYR A 411 -11.58 -0.10 -9.64
C TYR A 411 -13.09 -0.13 -9.41
N ARG A 412 -13.75 1.01 -9.14
CA ARG A 412 -15.21 1.02 -9.00
C ARG A 412 -15.91 0.45 -10.22
N ARG A 413 -15.40 0.74 -11.42
CA ARG A 413 -15.91 0.21 -12.68
C ARG A 413 -15.65 -1.29 -12.88
N THR A 414 -14.67 -1.90 -12.22
CA THR A 414 -14.53 -3.37 -12.22
C THR A 414 -15.58 -4.05 -11.34
N LEU A 415 -16.18 -3.35 -10.38
CA LEU A 415 -17.16 -3.91 -9.44
C LEU A 415 -18.60 -3.81 -9.94
N THR A 416 -18.88 -2.91 -10.87
CA THR A 416 -20.22 -2.70 -11.42
C THR A 416 -20.35 -3.40 -12.77
N PRO A 417 -21.18 -4.44 -12.91
CA PRO A 417 -21.51 -4.96 -14.23
C PRO A 417 -22.17 -3.83 -15.03
N HIS A 418 -21.50 -3.37 -16.09
CA HIS A 418 -22.06 -2.33 -16.95
C HIS A 418 -23.23 -2.93 -17.72
N THR A 419 -24.43 -2.41 -17.49
CA THR A 419 -25.65 -2.80 -18.22
C THR A 419 -25.91 -1.91 -19.44
N GLY A 420 -25.05 -0.91 -19.69
CA GLY A 420 -25.12 -0.01 -20.84
C GLY A 420 -23.93 -0.19 -21.79
N GLU A 421 -24.06 0.35 -23.00
CA GLU A 421 -23.00 0.36 -24.01
C GLU A 421 -21.80 1.17 -23.49
N VAL A 422 -20.60 0.58 -23.53
CA VAL A 422 -19.37 1.30 -23.21
C VAL A 422 -19.06 2.23 -24.39
N GLU A 423 -19.26 3.54 -24.19
CA GLU A 423 -18.97 4.56 -25.20
C GLU A 423 -17.50 4.54 -25.61
N LEU A 424 -17.19 4.28 -26.88
CA LEU A 424 -15.85 4.45 -27.41
C LEU A 424 -15.54 5.94 -27.57
N TRP A 425 -14.50 6.42 -26.89
CA TRP A 425 -14.08 7.81 -27.00
C TRP A 425 -13.33 8.04 -28.31
N SER A 426 -13.69 9.14 -29.00
CA SER A 426 -13.01 9.57 -30.21
C SER A 426 -11.58 10.05 -29.93
N ALA A 427 -10.73 10.01 -30.94
CA ALA A 427 -9.35 10.55 -30.84
C ALA A 427 -9.35 12.04 -30.41
N ALA A 428 -10.34 12.82 -30.86
CA ALA A 428 -10.50 14.22 -30.46
C ALA A 428 -10.76 14.38 -28.96
N LYS A 429 -11.55 13.48 -28.34
CA LYS A 429 -11.80 13.48 -26.89
C LYS A 429 -10.53 13.18 -26.10
N TYR A 430 -9.72 12.22 -26.57
CA TYR A 430 -8.40 11.97 -25.97
C TYR A 430 -7.45 13.16 -26.11
N ALA A 431 -7.40 13.79 -27.30
CA ALA A 431 -6.57 14.98 -27.51
C ALA A 431 -6.98 16.14 -26.59
N LEU A 432 -8.28 16.37 -26.42
CA LEU A 432 -8.80 17.38 -25.49
C LEU A 432 -8.36 17.10 -24.04
N LEU A 433 -8.43 15.84 -23.59
CA LEU A 433 -8.02 15.44 -22.25
C LEU A 433 -6.50 15.55 -22.03
N VAL A 434 -5.70 15.22 -23.05
CA VAL A 434 -4.24 15.45 -23.03
C VAL A 434 -3.94 16.95 -22.92
N SER A 435 -4.61 17.80 -23.70
CA SER A 435 -4.46 19.26 -23.57
C SER A 435 -4.86 19.76 -22.18
N ALA A 436 -5.91 19.17 -21.58
CA ALA A 436 -6.30 19.48 -20.21
C ALA A 436 -5.23 19.06 -19.18
N PHE A 437 -4.52 17.94 -19.39
CA PHE A 437 -3.39 17.55 -18.54
C PHE A 437 -2.21 18.52 -18.65
N VAL A 438 -1.85 18.93 -19.87
CA VAL A 438 -0.81 19.95 -20.09
C VAL A 438 -1.18 21.25 -19.39
N PHE A 439 -2.42 21.71 -19.54
CA PHE A 439 -2.93 22.90 -18.85
C PHE A 439 -2.89 22.74 -17.33
N LEU A 440 -3.31 21.59 -16.80
CA LEU A 440 -3.29 21.31 -15.36
C LEU A 440 -1.88 21.36 -14.78
N LEU A 441 -0.90 20.76 -15.47
CA LEU A 441 0.51 20.81 -15.04
C LEU A 441 1.07 22.23 -15.09
N GLY A 442 0.81 22.97 -16.18
CA GLY A 442 1.23 24.37 -16.31
C GLY A 442 0.61 25.28 -15.24
N LEU A 443 -0.69 25.11 -14.95
CA LEU A 443 -1.36 25.83 -13.88
C LEU A 443 -0.78 25.47 -12.50
N SER A 444 -0.49 24.20 -12.25
CA SER A 444 0.10 23.75 -10.98
C SER A 444 1.52 24.30 -10.79
N GLU A 445 2.30 24.39 -11.87
CA GLU A 445 3.63 24.99 -11.86
C GLU A 445 3.56 26.50 -11.60
N PHE A 446 2.62 27.20 -12.24
CA PHE A 446 2.35 28.61 -11.96
C PHE A 446 1.97 28.84 -10.49
N LEU A 447 1.07 28.02 -9.94
CA LEU A 447 0.69 28.09 -8.53
C LEU A 447 1.87 27.80 -7.60
N ARG A 448 2.76 26.87 -7.94
CA ARG A 448 3.98 26.61 -7.16
C ARG A 448 4.85 27.87 -7.07
N VAL A 449 5.07 28.56 -8.19
CA VAL A 449 5.88 29.79 -8.21
C VAL A 449 5.24 30.89 -7.35
N VAL A 450 3.93 31.14 -7.51
CA VAL A 450 3.21 32.14 -6.69
C VAL A 450 3.24 31.78 -5.20
N PHE A 451 3.13 30.50 -4.87
CA PHE A 451 3.17 30.05 -3.48
C PHE A 451 4.58 30.17 -2.88
N LEU A 452 5.64 29.98 -3.68
CA LEU A 452 7.03 30.15 -3.24
C LEU A 452 7.35 31.60 -2.86
N GLU A 453 6.72 32.56 -3.52
CA GLU A 453 6.86 33.99 -3.19
C GLU A 453 6.14 34.37 -1.89
N THR A 454 5.09 33.63 -1.51
CA THR A 454 4.25 33.93 -0.34
C THR A 454 4.59 33.10 0.90
N VAL A 455 5.12 31.88 0.70
CA VAL A 455 5.45 30.92 1.74
C VAL A 455 6.87 30.41 1.49
N GLY A 456 7.71 30.41 2.53
CA GLY A 456 9.12 30.00 2.40
C GLY A 456 9.29 28.61 1.79
N GLY A 457 10.29 28.48 0.90
CA GLY A 457 10.48 27.28 0.05
C GLY A 457 10.61 25.96 0.82
N THR A 458 11.14 25.97 2.04
CA THR A 458 11.27 24.77 2.87
C THR A 458 9.91 24.18 3.28
N PHE A 459 8.98 25.04 3.71
CA PHE A 459 7.63 24.59 4.07
C PHE A 459 6.87 24.09 2.84
N GLN A 460 7.03 24.79 1.71
CA GLN A 460 6.42 24.38 0.46
C GLN A 460 6.89 23.00 0.00
N SER A 461 8.20 22.69 0.10
CA SER A 461 8.75 21.37 -0.23
C SER A 461 8.15 20.28 0.67
N ALA A 462 8.16 20.51 1.99
CA ALA A 462 7.60 19.55 2.94
C ALA A 462 6.10 19.30 2.73
N LEU A 463 5.33 20.36 2.41
CA LEU A 463 3.92 20.23 2.07
C LEU A 463 3.71 19.44 0.77
N ALA A 464 4.50 19.70 -0.26
CA ALA A 464 4.44 18.96 -1.52
C ALA A 464 4.77 17.48 -1.33
N GLU A 465 5.83 17.16 -0.59
CA GLU A 465 6.23 15.80 -0.21
C GLU A 465 5.12 15.08 0.58
N ALA A 466 4.51 15.77 1.55
CA ALA A 466 3.39 15.23 2.32
C ALA A 466 2.16 14.91 1.46
N ILE A 467 1.79 15.81 0.54
CA ILE A 467 0.68 15.59 -0.40
C ILE A 467 1.00 14.42 -1.33
N MET A 468 2.20 14.38 -1.92
CA MET A 468 2.66 13.27 -2.76
C MET A 468 2.53 11.94 -2.04
N LEU A 469 3.03 11.87 -0.80
CA LEU A 469 2.99 10.65 0.00
C LEU A 469 1.55 10.22 0.31
N ALA A 470 0.71 11.15 0.80
CA ALA A 470 -0.67 10.86 1.17
C ALA A 470 -1.47 10.30 -0.02
N PHE A 471 -1.45 10.99 -1.15
CA PHE A 471 -2.20 10.55 -2.34
C PHE A 471 -1.58 9.31 -2.99
N SER A 472 -0.27 9.11 -2.93
CA SER A 472 0.34 7.88 -3.45
C SER A 472 -0.04 6.65 -2.63
N LEU A 473 -0.14 6.79 -1.30
CA LEU A 473 -0.63 5.73 -0.43
C LEU A 473 -2.10 5.36 -0.73
N PHE A 474 -2.97 6.34 -1.00
CA PHE A 474 -4.35 6.07 -1.45
C PHE A 474 -4.40 5.48 -2.86
N SER A 475 -3.54 5.95 -3.77
CA SER A 475 -3.40 5.40 -5.12
C SER A 475 -3.00 3.93 -5.06
N LEU A 476 -2.07 3.57 -4.19
CA LEU A 476 -1.67 2.18 -3.97
C LEU A 476 -2.84 1.31 -3.51
N PHE A 477 -3.64 1.80 -2.56
CA PHE A 477 -4.83 1.08 -2.09
C PHE A 477 -5.79 0.80 -3.25
N ALA A 478 -6.06 1.80 -4.09
CA ALA A 478 -6.93 1.64 -5.26
C ALA A 478 -6.30 0.71 -6.31
N LEU A 479 -5.00 0.81 -6.53
CA LEU A 479 -4.25 0.02 -7.50
C LEU A 479 -4.23 -1.47 -7.15
N LEU A 480 -3.87 -1.81 -5.92
CA LEU A 480 -3.83 -3.21 -5.49
C LEU A 480 -5.24 -3.83 -5.54
N ASN A 481 -6.26 -3.03 -5.27
CA ASN A 481 -7.66 -3.44 -5.38
C ASN A 481 -8.05 -3.70 -6.84
N LEU A 482 -7.65 -2.82 -7.75
CA LEU A 482 -7.81 -3.02 -9.19
C LEU A 482 -7.07 -4.29 -9.65
N PHE A 483 -5.80 -4.45 -9.25
CA PHE A 483 -4.99 -5.60 -9.63
C PHE A 483 -5.61 -6.92 -9.15
N LEU A 484 -5.93 -7.04 -7.86
CA LEU A 484 -6.54 -8.27 -7.31
C LEU A 484 -7.94 -8.52 -7.88
N GLY A 485 -8.70 -7.46 -8.15
CA GLY A 485 -10.01 -7.56 -8.81
C GLY A 485 -9.90 -8.08 -10.24
N LEU A 486 -8.94 -7.58 -11.02
CA LEU A 486 -8.65 -8.08 -12.38
C LEU A 486 -8.13 -9.52 -12.33
N ALA A 487 -7.21 -9.84 -11.41
CA ALA A 487 -6.70 -11.20 -11.24
C ALA A 487 -7.84 -12.19 -10.92
N ALA A 488 -8.78 -11.81 -10.05
CA ALA A 488 -9.96 -12.62 -9.75
C ALA A 488 -10.89 -12.75 -10.97
N PHE A 489 -11.13 -11.66 -11.71
CA PHE A 489 -11.94 -11.66 -12.93
C PHE A 489 -11.40 -12.63 -13.98
N TYR A 490 -10.08 -12.71 -14.14
CA TYR A 490 -9.40 -13.62 -15.08
C TYR A 490 -9.05 -14.99 -14.49
N GLY A 491 -9.62 -15.37 -13.34
CA GLY A 491 -9.43 -16.69 -12.73
C GLY A 491 -7.97 -16.98 -12.35
N GLY A 492 -7.27 -15.97 -11.84
CA GLY A 492 -5.87 -16.05 -11.42
C GLY A 492 -4.86 -16.05 -12.57
N ARG A 493 -5.31 -15.89 -13.83
CA ARG A 493 -4.41 -15.75 -14.99
C ARG A 493 -3.93 -14.32 -15.12
N LEU A 494 -2.62 -14.15 -15.30
CA LEU A 494 -2.04 -12.87 -15.68
C LEU A 494 -2.37 -12.61 -17.15
N ASN A 495 -3.01 -11.48 -17.41
CA ASN A 495 -3.30 -10.96 -18.73
C ASN A 495 -2.77 -9.53 -18.88
N ILE A 496 -2.94 -8.94 -20.06
CA ILE A 496 -2.45 -7.57 -20.31
C ILE A 496 -3.06 -6.53 -19.36
N ASP A 497 -4.33 -6.66 -18.95
CA ASP A 497 -4.99 -5.75 -18.01
C ASP A 497 -4.31 -5.80 -16.64
N THR A 498 -4.04 -7.01 -16.12
CA THR A 498 -3.29 -7.19 -14.86
C THR A 498 -1.83 -6.73 -14.99
N ASN A 499 -1.20 -6.92 -16.15
CA ASN A 499 0.17 -6.46 -16.40
C ASN A 499 0.25 -4.93 -16.44
N ILE A 500 -0.75 -4.26 -17.03
CA ILE A 500 -0.84 -2.80 -17.05
C ILE A 500 -1.10 -2.26 -15.63
N ALA A 501 -1.93 -2.93 -14.84
CA ALA A 501 -2.08 -2.58 -13.42
C ALA A 501 -0.76 -2.77 -12.64
N ALA A 502 0.01 -3.82 -12.92
CA ALA A 502 1.33 -4.01 -12.33
C ALA A 502 2.33 -2.92 -12.78
N LEU A 503 2.27 -2.50 -14.05
CA LEU A 503 3.07 -1.38 -14.57
C LEU A 503 2.79 -0.10 -13.80
N LEU A 504 1.51 0.26 -13.62
CA LEU A 504 1.09 1.44 -12.86
C LEU A 504 1.60 1.43 -11.40
N ALA A 505 1.92 0.27 -10.83
CA ALA A 505 2.51 0.17 -9.49
C ALA A 505 3.89 0.80 -9.41
N LEU A 506 4.65 0.76 -10.50
CA LEU A 506 5.98 1.37 -10.54
C LEU A 506 5.92 2.87 -10.25
N TRP A 507 5.04 3.61 -10.94
CA TRP A 507 4.88 5.05 -10.70
C TRP A 507 4.46 5.35 -9.27
N VAL A 508 3.48 4.61 -8.72
CA VAL A 508 3.02 4.84 -7.34
C VAL A 508 4.16 4.63 -6.34
N ILE A 509 4.96 3.57 -6.50
CA ILE A 509 6.05 3.24 -5.59
C ILE A 509 7.22 4.22 -5.73
N VAL A 510 7.56 4.59 -6.96
CA VAL A 510 8.59 5.60 -7.26
C VAL A 510 8.21 6.93 -6.64
N VAL A 511 6.95 7.34 -6.72
CA VAL A 511 6.49 8.60 -6.11
C VAL A 511 6.55 8.53 -4.58
N ILE A 512 6.20 7.39 -3.96
CA ILE A 512 6.38 7.20 -2.51
C ILE A 512 7.85 7.37 -2.12
N LEU A 513 8.78 6.76 -2.86
CA LEU A 513 10.22 6.90 -2.61
C LEU A 513 10.67 8.36 -2.76
N ARG A 514 10.25 9.05 -3.83
CA ARG A 514 10.58 10.47 -4.07
C ARG A 514 9.96 11.42 -3.06
N ALA A 515 8.85 11.04 -2.41
CA ALA A 515 8.24 11.84 -1.34
C ALA A 515 9.03 11.78 -0.02
N ILE A 516 9.94 10.82 0.13
CA ILE A 516 10.71 10.59 1.37
C ILE A 516 12.17 10.97 1.18
N PHE A 517 12.72 10.68 0.00
CA PHE A 517 14.11 10.91 -0.32
C PHE A 517 14.26 12.16 -1.21
N PRO A 518 15.09 13.15 -0.80
CA PRO A 518 15.33 14.35 -1.58
C PRO A 518 15.91 14.03 -2.96
N ILE A 519 15.72 14.98 -3.89
CA ILE A 519 16.32 14.95 -5.22
C ILE A 519 17.84 14.75 -5.11
N TRP A 520 18.42 13.99 -6.04
CA TRP A 520 19.84 13.66 -6.14
C TRP A 520 20.43 12.76 -5.05
N THR A 521 19.64 12.37 -4.05
CA THR A 521 20.07 11.35 -3.08
C THR A 521 20.03 9.95 -3.69
N PHE A 522 20.71 8.98 -3.07
CA PHE A 522 20.61 7.58 -3.50
C PHE A 522 19.18 7.02 -3.41
N GLY A 523 18.33 7.58 -2.56
CA GLY A 523 16.91 7.21 -2.50
C GLY A 523 16.14 7.64 -3.74
N TRP A 524 16.45 8.83 -4.23
CA TRP A 524 15.95 9.30 -5.51
C TRP A 524 16.45 8.42 -6.66
N TRP A 525 17.74 8.08 -6.71
CA TRP A 525 18.29 7.18 -7.74
C TRP A 525 17.76 5.75 -7.64
N ALA A 526 17.52 5.22 -6.45
CA ALA A 526 16.87 3.93 -6.27
C ALA A 526 15.47 3.93 -6.90
N SER A 527 14.74 5.04 -6.78
CA SER A 527 13.45 5.21 -7.45
C SER A 527 13.61 5.21 -8.99
N GLU A 528 14.64 5.87 -9.54
CA GLU A 528 14.92 5.85 -11.00
C GLU A 528 15.26 4.45 -11.49
N VAL A 529 16.11 3.72 -10.75
CA VAL A 529 16.51 2.35 -11.11
C VAL A 529 15.30 1.42 -11.07
N VAL A 530 14.44 1.53 -10.06
CA VAL A 530 13.18 0.77 -9.98
C VAL A 530 12.28 1.09 -11.18
N LEU A 531 12.13 2.37 -11.53
CA LEU A 531 11.35 2.79 -12.70
C LEU A 531 11.92 2.19 -13.98
N CYS A 532 13.22 2.35 -14.24
CA CYS A 532 13.89 1.88 -15.44
C CYS A 532 13.86 0.35 -15.57
N VAL A 533 14.29 -0.38 -14.54
CA VAL A 533 14.32 -1.85 -14.56
C VAL A 533 12.91 -2.41 -14.65
N GLY A 534 11.97 -1.91 -13.86
CA GLY A 534 10.58 -2.35 -13.92
C GLY A 534 9.95 -2.09 -15.30
N SER A 535 10.26 -0.95 -15.91
CA SER A 535 9.79 -0.59 -17.25
C SER A 535 10.37 -1.50 -18.35
N ILE A 536 11.66 -1.87 -18.26
CA ILE A 536 12.29 -2.83 -19.18
C ILE A 536 11.65 -4.22 -19.02
N VAL A 537 11.51 -4.70 -17.78
CA VAL A 537 10.88 -6.00 -17.49
C VAL A 537 9.46 -6.02 -18.04
N TYR A 538 8.70 -4.94 -17.86
CA TYR A 538 7.37 -4.81 -18.43
C TYR A 538 7.38 -4.87 -19.96
N ALA A 539 8.25 -4.09 -20.62
CA ALA A 539 8.32 -4.06 -22.08
C ALA A 539 8.56 -5.48 -22.63
N VAL A 540 9.51 -6.22 -22.05
CA VAL A 540 9.79 -7.62 -22.42
C VAL A 540 8.56 -8.51 -22.19
N TYR A 541 7.91 -8.39 -21.03
CA TYR A 541 6.79 -9.26 -20.66
C TYR A 541 5.52 -8.99 -21.47
N VAL A 542 5.22 -7.72 -21.75
CA VAL A 542 4.05 -7.33 -22.56
C VAL A 542 4.24 -7.65 -24.03
N LEU A 543 5.44 -7.46 -24.58
CA LEU A 543 5.72 -7.92 -25.94
C LEU A 543 5.54 -9.45 -26.05
N GLY A 544 6.02 -10.20 -25.06
CA GLY A 544 5.85 -11.66 -25.01
C GLY A 544 4.39 -12.10 -24.90
N THR A 545 3.62 -11.49 -24.00
CA THR A 545 2.20 -11.84 -23.80
C THR A 545 1.30 -11.39 -24.94
N HIS A 546 1.58 -10.23 -25.55
CA HIS A 546 0.84 -9.75 -26.73
C HIS A 546 1.09 -10.66 -27.93
N ALA A 547 2.34 -11.07 -28.18
CA ALA A 547 2.66 -12.01 -29.25
C ALA A 547 1.93 -13.36 -29.08
N GLN A 548 1.85 -13.87 -27.84
CA GLN A 548 1.08 -15.08 -27.54
C GLN A 548 -0.42 -14.91 -27.79
N GLU A 549 -1.01 -13.77 -27.40
CA GLU A 549 -2.43 -13.50 -27.63
C GLU A 549 -2.76 -13.41 -29.13
N VAL A 550 -1.92 -12.74 -29.91
CA VAL A 550 -2.07 -12.66 -31.38
C VAL A 550 -1.96 -14.04 -32.01
N ASN A 551 -0.94 -14.83 -31.66
CA ASN A 551 -0.72 -16.16 -32.21
C ASN A 551 -1.79 -17.18 -31.81
N SER A 552 -2.55 -16.95 -30.72
CA SER A 552 -3.66 -17.83 -30.32
C SER A 552 -4.95 -17.59 -31.10
N LYS A 553 -5.02 -16.48 -31.86
CA LYS A 553 -6.19 -16.09 -32.68
C LYS A 553 -5.99 -16.39 -34.17
N THR A 554 -4.77 -16.72 -34.57
CA THR A 554 -4.40 -17.24 -35.90
C THR A 554 -4.32 -18.74 -35.85
#